data_AF-A0A318RKH6-F1
#
_entry.id   AF-A0A318RKH6-F1
#
_cell.length_a   1.000
_cell.length_b   1.000
_cell.length_c   1.000
_cell.angle_alpha   90.00
_cell.angle_beta   90.00
_cell.angle_gamma   90.00
#
_symmetry.space_group_name_H-M   'P 1'
#
loop_
_entity.id
_entity.type
_entity.pdbx_description
1 polymer ?
#
loop_
_entity_poly.entity_id
_entity_poly.type
_entity_poly.pdbx_seq_one_letter_code
_entity_poly.pdbx_strand_id
1 'polypeptide(L)'
;MTEQTRVDPEALRKLGNAFGQTASSVDIAATEFVDCDFGAHMGSRYGTHSMDYAAGVLAVVRSVSALSQSSRTFGDALTAAADTLSDQDSTNATGFVGGDPGRADG
;
A
#
# COMPACT_ATOMS: atom_id res chain seq x y z
N MET A 1 12.06 -7.56 -28.83
CA MET A 1 11.62 -6.19 -28.50
C MET A 1 10.66 -6.31 -27.33
N THR A 2 11.06 -5.88 -26.15
CA THR A 2 10.16 -5.78 -24.99
C THR A 2 9.31 -4.53 -25.19
N GLU A 3 7.98 -4.67 -25.23
CA GLU A 3 7.08 -3.52 -25.24
C GLU A 3 7.30 -2.73 -23.96
N GLN A 4 7.81 -1.49 -24.08
CA GLN A 4 7.78 -0.56 -22.97
C GLN A 4 6.31 -0.21 -22.72
N THR A 5 5.72 -0.80 -21.69
CA THR A 5 4.44 -0.35 -21.18
C THR A 5 4.66 1.07 -20.65
N ARG A 6 4.04 2.07 -21.29
CA ARG A 6 4.02 3.43 -20.75
C ARG A 6 3.18 3.40 -19.49
N VAL A 7 3.81 3.64 -18.36
CA VAL A 7 3.15 3.74 -17.07
C VAL A 7 3.08 5.21 -16.67
N ASP A 8 1.88 5.73 -16.50
CA ASP A 8 1.64 7.10 -16.04
C ASP A 8 2.00 7.23 -14.53
N PRO A 9 2.97 8.08 -14.15
CA PRO A 9 3.32 8.30 -12.76
C PRO A 9 2.15 8.78 -11.89
N GLU A 10 1.21 9.55 -12.44
CA GLU A 10 0.05 10.03 -11.67
C GLU A 10 -0.89 8.87 -11.35
N ALA A 11 -1.11 7.96 -12.30
CA ALA A 11 -1.90 6.75 -12.11
C ALA A 11 -1.27 5.82 -11.05
N LEU A 12 0.06 5.65 -11.07
CA LEU A 12 0.78 4.89 -10.03
C LEU A 12 0.64 5.50 -8.65
N ARG A 13 0.78 6.84 -8.54
CA ARG A 13 0.62 7.55 -7.27
C ARG A 13 -0.80 7.42 -6.71
N LYS A 14 -1.81 7.52 -7.58
CA LYS A 14 -3.22 7.27 -7.20
C LYS A 14 -3.42 5.86 -6.68
N LEU A 15 -2.85 4.86 -7.35
CA LEU A 15 -2.93 3.46 -6.92
C LEU A 15 -2.23 3.27 -5.57
N GLY A 16 -1.03 3.80 -5.39
CA GLY A 16 -0.29 3.74 -4.12
C GLY A 16 -1.08 4.33 -2.95
N ASN A 17 -1.67 5.52 -3.16
CA ASN A 17 -2.53 6.17 -2.17
C ASN A 17 -3.77 5.33 -1.83
N ALA A 18 -4.39 4.67 -2.82
CA ALA A 18 -5.55 3.81 -2.59
C ALA A 18 -5.20 2.59 -1.71
N PHE A 19 -4.02 1.99 -1.91
CA PHE A 19 -3.52 0.92 -1.04
C PHE A 19 -3.31 1.42 0.40
N GLY A 20 -2.67 2.59 0.58
CA GLY A 20 -2.46 3.18 1.90
C GLY A 20 -3.77 3.50 2.64
N GLN A 21 -4.74 4.12 1.96
CA GLN A 21 -6.04 4.46 2.53
C GLN A 21 -6.87 3.22 2.89
N THR A 22 -6.87 2.22 2.01
CA THR A 22 -7.59 0.96 2.25
C THR A 22 -6.96 0.21 3.43
N ALA A 23 -5.64 0.13 3.49
CA ALA A 23 -4.93 -0.48 4.60
C ALA A 23 -5.24 0.22 5.93
N SER A 24 -5.29 1.56 5.95
CA SER A 24 -5.70 2.33 7.13
C SER A 24 -7.14 2.00 7.55
N SER A 25 -8.07 1.92 6.60
CA SER A 25 -9.48 1.64 6.88
C SER A 25 -9.68 0.23 7.46
N VAL A 26 -8.95 -0.75 6.91
CA VAL A 26 -8.96 -2.14 7.38
C VAL A 26 -8.38 -2.27 8.80
N ASP A 27 -7.34 -1.52 9.12
CA ASP A 27 -6.70 -1.50 10.44
C ASP A 27 -7.64 -0.92 11.52
N ILE A 28 -8.37 0.15 11.18
CA ILE A 28 -9.41 0.74 12.03
C ILE A 28 -10.53 -0.28 12.25
N ALA A 29 -11.06 -0.88 11.19
CA ALA A 29 -12.15 -1.86 11.28
C ALA A 29 -11.75 -3.09 12.10
N ALA A 30 -10.50 -3.56 11.99
CA ALA A 30 -9.99 -4.67 12.81
C ALA A 30 -9.92 -4.31 14.30
N THR A 31 -9.55 -3.06 14.61
CA THR A 31 -9.52 -2.55 15.99
C THR A 31 -10.93 -2.44 16.56
N GLU A 32 -11.87 -1.86 15.80
CA GLU A 32 -13.28 -1.74 16.21
C GLU A 32 -13.95 -3.12 16.41
N PHE A 33 -13.60 -4.10 15.57
CA PHE A 33 -14.07 -5.48 15.73
C PHE A 33 -13.62 -6.08 17.07
N VAL A 34 -12.34 -5.89 17.44
CA VAL A 34 -11.82 -6.36 18.73
C VAL A 34 -12.53 -5.68 19.90
N ASP A 35 -12.73 -4.37 19.84
CA ASP A 35 -13.43 -3.64 20.91
C ASP A 35 -14.88 -4.09 21.07
N CYS A 36 -15.59 -4.32 19.96
CA CYS A 36 -16.94 -4.87 19.96
C CYS A 36 -16.98 -6.29 20.54
N ASP A 37 -16.02 -7.13 20.15
CA ASP A 37 -15.90 -8.51 20.62
C ASP A 37 -15.64 -8.55 22.14
N PHE A 38 -14.67 -7.77 22.62
CA PHE A 38 -14.41 -7.63 24.05
C PHE A 38 -15.65 -7.12 24.79
N GLY A 39 -16.33 -6.08 24.27
CA GLY A 39 -17.55 -5.54 24.88
C GLY A 39 -18.69 -6.56 24.98
N ALA A 40 -18.89 -7.38 23.95
CA ALA A 40 -19.93 -8.42 23.93
C ALA A 40 -19.61 -9.62 24.83
N HIS A 41 -18.33 -9.94 25.03
CA HIS A 41 -17.90 -11.18 25.69
C HIS A 41 -17.32 -11.01 27.10
N MET A 42 -16.98 -9.79 27.54
CA MET A 42 -16.48 -9.48 28.90
C MET A 42 -17.43 -9.87 30.05
N GLY A 43 -18.68 -10.30 29.77
CA GLY A 43 -19.65 -10.73 30.78
C GLY A 43 -20.30 -12.10 30.57
N SER A 44 -19.99 -12.85 29.51
CA SER A 44 -20.80 -14.04 29.14
C SER A 44 -20.06 -15.39 29.26
N ARG A 45 -20.55 -16.21 30.21
CA ARG A 45 -20.70 -17.68 30.36
C ARG A 45 -19.86 -18.73 29.58
N TYR A 46 -18.88 -18.42 28.76
CA TYR A 46 -18.17 -19.43 27.94
C TYR A 46 -16.82 -19.85 28.53
N GLY A 47 -16.79 -20.52 29.68
CA GLY A 47 -15.54 -20.86 30.39
C GLY A 47 -14.55 -21.78 29.64
N THR A 48 -14.98 -22.50 28.60
CA THR A 48 -14.13 -23.46 27.86
C THR A 48 -14.04 -23.18 26.35
N HIS A 49 -15.11 -22.71 25.70
CA HIS A 49 -15.07 -22.30 24.28
C HIS A 49 -14.55 -20.87 24.05
N SER A 50 -14.42 -20.06 25.10
CA SER A 50 -13.90 -18.68 24.98
C SER A 50 -12.43 -18.61 24.62
N MET A 51 -11.60 -19.59 25.04
CA MET A 51 -10.17 -19.55 24.75
C MET A 51 -9.89 -19.81 23.27
N ASP A 52 -10.52 -20.82 22.68
CA ASP A 52 -10.38 -21.11 21.24
C ASP A 52 -10.97 -19.98 20.39
N TYR A 53 -12.10 -19.42 20.82
CA TYR A 53 -12.69 -18.25 20.18
C TYR A 53 -11.76 -17.03 20.24
N ALA A 54 -11.24 -16.68 21.41
CA ALA A 54 -10.32 -15.57 21.59
C ALA A 54 -9.00 -15.78 20.83
N ALA A 55 -8.50 -17.02 20.78
CA ALA A 55 -7.34 -17.37 19.98
C ALA A 55 -7.62 -17.21 18.47
N GLY A 56 -8.82 -17.59 18.01
CA GLY A 56 -9.28 -17.39 16.64
C GLY A 56 -9.39 -15.92 16.27
N VAL A 57 -10.03 -15.10 17.12
CA VAL A 57 -10.14 -13.65 16.96
C VAL A 57 -8.75 -13.01 16.89
N LEU A 58 -7.86 -13.36 17.82
CA LEU A 58 -6.48 -12.87 17.83
C LEU A 58 -5.72 -13.25 16.55
N ALA A 59 -5.91 -14.47 16.04
CA ALA A 59 -5.28 -14.91 14.79
C ALA A 59 -5.78 -14.09 13.59
N VAL A 60 -7.08 -13.86 13.48
CA VAL A 60 -7.67 -13.03 12.42
C VAL A 60 -7.12 -11.61 12.46
N VAL A 61 -7.11 -10.98 13.64
CA VAL A 61 -6.61 -9.61 13.82
C VAL A 61 -5.13 -9.51 13.43
N ARG A 62 -4.31 -10.49 13.82
CA ARG A 62 -2.90 -10.54 13.42
C ARG A 62 -2.73 -10.69 11.91
N SER A 63 -3.51 -11.56 11.27
CA SER A 63 -3.48 -11.72 9.81
C SER A 63 -3.92 -10.45 9.08
N VAL A 64 -4.95 -9.76 9.57
CA VAL A 64 -5.44 -8.50 9.00
C VAL A 64 -4.40 -7.39 9.19
N SER A 65 -3.76 -7.30 10.35
CA SER A 65 -2.68 -6.33 10.60
C SER A 65 -1.48 -6.56 9.66
N ALA A 66 -1.07 -7.82 9.48
CA ALA A 66 0.00 -8.16 8.54
C ALA A 66 -0.37 -7.81 7.08
N LEU A 67 -1.61 -8.07 6.67
CA LEU A 67 -2.11 -7.71 5.34
C LEU A 67 -2.16 -6.19 5.14
N SER A 68 -2.62 -5.44 6.14
CA SER A 68 -2.66 -3.98 6.14
C SER A 68 -1.23 -3.41 6.00
N GLN A 69 -0.29 -3.93 6.79
CA GLN A 69 1.12 -3.52 6.71
C GLN A 69 1.71 -3.80 5.32
N SER A 70 1.50 -5.02 4.80
CA SER A 70 1.96 -5.38 3.45
C SER A 70 1.35 -4.48 2.37
N SER A 71 0.07 -4.12 2.52
CA SER A 71 -0.62 -3.23 1.59
C SER A 71 -0.06 -1.80 1.64
N ARG A 72 0.26 -1.28 2.83
CA ARG A 72 0.95 0.03 2.95
C ARG A 72 2.31 0.01 2.29
N THR A 73 3.14 -1.00 2.59
CA THR A 73 4.47 -1.14 1.97
C THR A 73 4.39 -1.22 0.45
N PHE A 74 3.40 -1.93 -0.09
CA PHE A 74 3.18 -1.97 -1.53
C PHE A 74 2.77 -0.61 -2.10
N GLY A 75 1.86 0.11 -1.42
CA GLY A 75 1.45 1.46 -1.82
C GLY A 75 2.59 2.49 -1.77
N ASP A 76 3.44 2.42 -0.76
CA ASP A 76 4.64 3.26 -0.63
C ASP A 76 5.62 2.98 -1.77
N ALA A 77 5.83 1.70 -2.13
CA ALA A 77 6.68 1.30 -3.24
C ALA A 77 6.15 1.81 -4.60
N LEU A 78 4.82 1.81 -4.81
CA LEU A 78 4.20 2.39 -6.00
C LEU A 78 4.40 3.90 -6.08
N THR A 79 4.30 4.59 -4.95
CA THR A 79 4.52 6.04 -4.87
C THR A 79 5.99 6.39 -5.16
N ALA A 80 6.94 5.65 -4.56
CA ALA A 80 8.36 5.83 -4.83
C ALA A 80 8.73 5.53 -6.29
N ALA A 81 8.09 4.53 -6.91
CA ALA A 81 8.26 4.24 -8.33
C ALA A 81 7.73 5.38 -9.21
N ALA A 82 6.58 5.98 -8.87
CA ALA A 82 6.05 7.14 -9.56
C ALA A 82 6.98 8.35 -9.48
N ASP A 83 7.58 8.61 -8.31
CA ASP A 83 8.55 9.68 -8.12
C ASP A 83 9.80 9.43 -8.97
N THR A 84 10.33 8.20 -8.95
CA THR A 84 11.49 7.81 -9.77
C THR A 84 11.22 8.02 -11.27
N LEU A 85 10.04 7.63 -11.76
CA LEU A 85 9.66 7.83 -13.17
C LEU A 85 9.54 9.32 -13.52
N SER A 86 8.96 10.12 -12.63
CA SER A 86 8.83 11.57 -12.82
C SER A 86 10.20 12.26 -12.88
N ASP A 87 11.12 11.85 -12.01
CA ASP A 87 12.50 12.36 -11.97
C ASP A 87 13.29 11.96 -13.23
N GLN A 88 13.12 10.72 -13.70
CA GLN A 88 13.72 10.26 -14.96
C GLN A 88 13.18 11.03 -16.17
N ASP A 89 11.86 11.24 -16.23
CA ASP A 89 11.24 12.01 -17.31
C ASP A 89 11.74 13.47 -17.32
N SER A 90 11.83 14.11 -16.16
CA SER A 90 12.38 15.47 -16.07
C SER A 90 13.86 15.54 -16.46
N THR A 91 14.68 14.58 -16.01
CA THR A 91 16.10 14.49 -16.36
C THR A 91 16.28 14.28 -17.85
N ASN A 92 15.54 13.35 -18.45
CA ASN A 92 15.57 13.10 -19.88
C ASN A 92 15.16 14.35 -20.67
N ALA A 93 14.08 15.03 -20.27
CA ALA A 93 13.65 16.27 -20.91
C ALA A 93 14.75 17.34 -20.91
N THR A 94 15.47 17.53 -19.80
CA THR A 94 16.60 18.48 -19.75
C THR A 94 17.78 18.07 -20.63
N GLY A 95 18.08 16.76 -20.73
CA GLY A 95 19.12 16.22 -21.60
C GLY A 95 18.82 16.39 -23.08
N PHE A 96 17.55 16.26 -23.49
CA PHE A 96 17.13 16.51 -24.87
C PHE A 96 17.12 17.99 -25.24
N VAL A 97 16.82 18.89 -24.30
CA VAL A 97 16.83 20.35 -24.54
C VAL A 97 18.26 20.91 -24.55
N GLY A 98 19.19 20.28 -23.83
CA GLY A 98 20.62 20.65 -23.83
C GLY A 98 21.43 20.06 -25.01
N GLY A 99 20.86 19.11 -25.76
CA GLY A 99 21.46 18.60 -26.98
C GLY A 99 21.24 19.58 -28.13
N ASP A 100 22.26 20.36 -28.47
CA ASP A 100 22.29 21.18 -29.68
C ASP A 100 21.90 20.33 -30.90
N PRO A 101 20.76 20.62 -31.58
CA PRO A 101 20.35 19.90 -32.79
C PRO A 101 21.35 20.02 -33.95
N GLY A 102 22.38 20.87 -33.82
CA GLY A 102 23.33 21.20 -34.87
C GLY A 102 24.74 20.60 -34.75
N ARG A 103 25.12 19.94 -33.65
CA ARG A 103 26.49 19.42 -33.51
C ARG A 103 26.65 18.02 -34.14
N ALA A 104 26.63 17.99 -35.47
CA ALA A 104 27.28 16.94 -36.24
C ALA A 104 28.77 17.29 -36.33
N ASP A 105 29.60 16.71 -35.46
CA ASP A 105 31.05 16.77 -35.61
C ASP A 105 31.44 15.86 -36.79
N GLY A 106 31.53 16.46 -37.98
CA GLY A 106 32.07 15.90 -39.22
C GLY A 106 33.04 16.88 -39.88
#